data_AF-A0A951JNW3-F1
#
_entry.id   AF-A0A951JNW3-F1
#
_cell.length_a   1.000
_cell.length_b   1.000
_cell.length_c   1.000
_cell.angle_alpha   90.00
_cell.angle_beta   90.00
_cell.angle_gamma   90.00
#
_symmetry.space_group_name_H-M   'P 1'
#
loop_
_entity.id
_entity.type
_entity.pdbx_description
1 polymer ?
#
loop_
_entity_poly.entity_id
_entity_poly.type
_entity_poly.pdbx_seq_one_letter_code
_entity_poly.pdbx_strand_id
1 'polypeptide(L)'
;MNYDIDVAPDELARLVVQAAENAEAQGYWTGPGPIAADAVRHLTRFLGLLLAGDDDVNRHELTVYSQALRGASGDEATHDDLRAAAMETMEMANDPDALHAFLGQTPDYLRAILAMDRERGTRNAGQVVTALGGLGVAMLTADGREAEEEDSIFTTHMNHLRGELDVHGVAAE
;
A
#
# COMPACT_ATOMS: atom_id res chain seq x y z
N MET A 1 -2.28 -15.92 -13.76
CA MET A 1 -3.48 -15.77 -12.90
C MET A 1 -4.34 -14.68 -13.52
N ASN A 2 -5.66 -14.87 -13.65
CA ASN A 2 -6.54 -13.80 -14.12
C ASN A 2 -6.90 -12.94 -12.91
N TYR A 3 -6.26 -11.77 -12.79
CA TYR A 3 -6.61 -10.78 -11.76
C TYR A 3 -7.60 -9.78 -12.36
N ASP A 4 -8.86 -10.17 -12.51
CA ASP A 4 -9.94 -9.21 -12.78
C ASP A 4 -10.32 -8.52 -11.46
N ILE A 5 -9.51 -7.55 -11.05
CA ILE A 5 -9.91 -6.58 -10.02
C ILE A 5 -10.45 -5.36 -10.77
N ASP A 6 -11.76 -5.36 -11.00
CA ASP A 6 -12.50 -4.29 -11.72
C ASP A 6 -12.80 -3.09 -10.80
N VAL A 7 -11.86 -2.74 -9.91
CA VAL A 7 -11.97 -1.62 -8.97
C VAL A 7 -10.84 -0.63 -9.25
N ALA A 8 -11.19 0.64 -9.41
CA ALA A 8 -10.24 1.67 -9.78
C ALA A 8 -9.19 1.92 -8.68
N PRO A 9 -7.92 2.21 -9.01
CA PRO A 9 -6.86 2.44 -8.03
C PRO A 9 -7.19 3.54 -7.00
N ASP A 10 -7.95 4.57 -7.39
CA ASP A 10 -8.34 5.63 -6.48
C ASP A 10 -9.37 5.18 -5.43
N GLU A 11 -10.27 4.26 -5.77
CA GLU A 11 -11.23 3.68 -4.84
C GLU A 11 -10.54 2.75 -3.83
N LEU A 12 -9.60 1.92 -4.29
CA LEU A 12 -8.82 1.04 -3.42
C LEU A 12 -7.98 1.85 -2.43
N ALA A 13 -7.28 2.89 -2.90
CA ALA A 13 -6.47 3.75 -2.03
C ALA A 13 -7.34 4.54 -1.03
N ARG A 14 -8.51 5.02 -1.46
CA ARG A 14 -9.47 5.69 -0.58
C ARG A 14 -9.97 4.76 0.52
N LEU A 15 -10.25 3.48 0.20
CA LEU A 15 -10.65 2.48 1.19
C LEU A 15 -9.60 2.31 2.28
N VAL A 16 -8.32 2.24 1.91
CA VAL A 16 -7.20 2.11 2.87
C VAL A 16 -7.21 3.28 3.85
N VAL A 17 -7.32 4.51 3.35
CA VAL A 17 -7.30 5.72 4.19
C VAL A 17 -8.57 5.82 5.06
N GLN A 18 -9.75 5.52 4.51
CA GLN A 18 -11.01 5.54 5.28
C GLN A 18 -11.02 4.52 6.42
N ALA A 19 -10.47 3.32 6.19
CA ALA A 19 -10.33 2.32 7.25
C ALA A 19 -9.41 2.81 8.37
N ALA A 20 -8.32 3.48 8.02
CA ALA A 20 -7.40 4.10 8.97
C ALA A 20 -8.10 5.22 9.76
N GLU A 21 -8.73 6.18 9.09
CA GLU A 21 -9.47 7.28 9.73
C GLU A 21 -10.57 6.76 10.67
N ASN A 22 -11.25 5.68 10.30
CA ASN A 22 -12.22 5.04 11.19
C ASN A 22 -11.55 4.48 12.46
N ALA A 23 -10.38 3.84 12.36
CA ALA A 23 -9.63 3.38 13.53
C ALA A 23 -9.20 4.56 14.45
N GLU A 24 -8.74 5.67 13.87
CA GLU A 24 -8.41 6.89 14.62
C GLU A 24 -9.65 7.50 15.30
N ALA A 25 -10.77 7.63 14.58
CA ALA A 25 -12.02 8.15 15.13
C ALA A 25 -12.54 7.31 16.30
N GLN A 26 -12.21 6.02 16.34
CA GLN A 26 -12.54 5.11 17.44
C GLN A 26 -11.46 5.03 18.54
N GLY A 27 -10.38 5.79 18.43
CA GLY A 27 -9.35 5.93 19.46
C GLY A 27 -8.22 4.90 19.44
N TYR A 28 -8.04 4.17 18.33
CA TYR A 28 -6.99 3.14 18.21
C TYR A 28 -5.65 3.69 17.68
N TRP A 29 -5.61 4.97 17.30
CA TRP A 29 -4.39 5.62 16.83
C TRP A 29 -3.64 6.32 17.95
N THR A 30 -2.35 6.04 18.07
CA THR A 30 -1.46 6.66 19.07
C THR A 30 -0.20 7.25 18.45
N GLY A 31 -0.08 7.24 17.12
CA GLY A 31 1.07 7.76 16.40
C GLY A 31 1.06 9.29 16.29
N PRO A 32 2.15 9.89 15.81
CA PRO A 32 2.24 11.33 15.61
C PRO A 32 1.42 11.78 14.39
N GLY A 33 0.65 12.85 14.54
CA GLY A 33 -0.17 13.41 13.47
C GLY A 33 -1.38 12.54 13.10
N PRO A 34 -2.09 12.87 12.01
CA PRO A 34 -3.26 12.12 11.57
C PRO A 34 -2.88 10.72 11.05
N ILE A 35 -3.66 9.70 11.38
CA ILE A 35 -3.43 8.33 10.87
C ILE A 35 -3.46 8.25 9.33
N ALA A 36 -4.27 9.10 8.68
CA ALA A 36 -4.36 9.18 7.22
C ALA A 36 -3.00 9.51 6.60
N ALA A 37 -2.19 10.37 7.25
CA ALA A 37 -0.86 10.72 6.76
C ALA A 37 0.13 9.54 6.86
N ASP A 38 -0.05 8.63 7.82
CA ASP A 38 0.73 7.39 7.91
C ASP A 38 0.32 6.41 6.81
N ALA A 39 -0.98 6.25 6.57
CA ALA A 39 -1.52 5.41 5.49
C ALA A 39 -1.07 5.89 4.10
N VAL A 40 -1.19 7.19 3.82
CA VAL A 40 -0.70 7.80 2.57
C VAL A 40 0.80 7.55 2.40
N ARG A 41 1.60 7.75 3.46
CA ARG A 41 3.05 7.52 3.39
C ARG A 41 3.42 6.07 3.08
N HIS A 42 2.70 5.12 3.67
CA HIS A 42 2.89 3.71 3.35
C HIS A 42 2.53 3.40 1.91
N LEU A 43 1.39 3.90 1.41
CA LEU A 43 0.97 3.74 0.02
C LEU A 43 1.99 4.33 -0.96
N THR A 44 2.43 5.57 -0.73
CA THR A 44 3.48 6.22 -1.53
C THR A 44 4.74 5.37 -1.57
N ARG A 45 5.19 4.86 -0.42
CA ARG A 45 6.41 4.04 -0.36
C ARG A 45 6.26 2.70 -1.05
N PHE A 46 5.16 2.00 -0.79
CA PHE A 46 4.92 0.69 -1.35
C PHE A 46 4.77 0.75 -2.87
N LEU A 47 3.95 1.65 -3.39
CA LEU A 47 3.76 1.80 -4.83
C LEU A 47 4.99 2.40 -5.52
N GLY A 48 5.72 3.29 -4.84
CA GLY A 48 6.99 3.82 -5.34
C GLY A 48 8.08 2.75 -5.46
N LEU A 49 8.14 1.79 -4.52
CA LEU A 49 9.05 0.64 -4.62
C LEU A 49 8.71 -0.28 -5.79
N LEU A 50 7.42 -0.49 -6.07
CA LEU A 50 7.01 -1.24 -7.26
C LEU A 50 7.37 -0.49 -8.54
N LEU A 51 7.11 0.82 -8.59
CA LEU A 51 7.43 1.67 -9.74
C LEU A 51 8.94 1.81 -10.02
N ALA A 52 9.79 1.62 -9.01
CA ALA A 52 11.23 1.75 -9.14
C ALA A 52 11.94 0.41 -9.38
N GLY A 53 11.21 -0.72 -9.41
CA GLY A 53 11.81 -2.04 -9.46
C GLY A 53 12.41 -2.44 -10.80
N ASP A 54 12.03 -1.78 -11.91
CA ASP A 54 12.51 -2.09 -13.25
C ASP A 54 13.39 -1.02 -13.92
N ASP A 55 13.74 0.05 -13.19
CA ASP A 55 14.46 1.23 -13.69
C ASP A 55 13.78 1.98 -14.88
N ASP A 56 12.53 1.66 -15.27
CA ASP A 56 11.82 2.20 -16.44
C ASP A 56 10.41 2.72 -16.08
N VAL A 57 10.34 3.83 -15.33
CA VAL A 57 9.08 4.51 -14.96
C VAL A 57 8.27 4.94 -16.20
N ASN A 58 7.23 4.16 -16.54
CA ASN A 58 6.34 4.40 -17.67
C ASN A 58 5.15 5.30 -17.29
N ARG A 59 4.58 5.97 -18.29
CA ARG A 59 3.36 6.79 -18.16
C ARG A 59 2.16 6.00 -17.63
N HIS A 60 2.03 4.72 -17.96
CA HIS A 60 0.88 3.90 -17.51
C HIS A 60 0.94 3.65 -16.01
N GLU A 61 2.11 3.26 -15.49
CA GLU A 61 2.30 3.05 -14.06
C GLU A 61 2.21 4.38 -13.29
N LEU A 62 2.78 5.46 -13.83
CA LEU A 62 2.58 6.82 -13.27
C LEU A 62 1.10 7.21 -13.21
N THR A 63 0.28 6.74 -14.15
CA THR A 63 -1.16 6.99 -14.13
C THR A 63 -1.84 6.23 -12.99
N VAL A 64 -1.51 4.94 -12.80
CA VAL A 64 -2.02 4.14 -11.68
C VAL A 64 -1.56 4.74 -10.35
N TYR A 65 -0.28 5.09 -10.25
CA TYR A 65 0.29 5.71 -9.06
C TYR A 65 -0.36 7.06 -8.74
N SER A 66 -0.58 7.91 -9.75
CA SER A 66 -1.32 9.17 -9.63
C SER A 66 -2.74 8.97 -9.12
N GLN A 67 -3.48 8.00 -9.68
CA GLN A 67 -4.84 7.68 -9.27
C GLN A 67 -4.89 7.21 -7.81
N ALA A 68 -3.98 6.31 -7.42
CA ALA A 68 -3.89 5.83 -6.05
C ALA A 68 -3.58 6.97 -5.07
N LEU A 69 -2.59 7.82 -5.36
CA LEU A 69 -2.29 8.95 -4.48
C LEU A 69 -3.44 9.95 -4.38
N ARG A 70 -4.11 10.26 -5.51
CA ARG A 70 -5.31 11.10 -5.49
C ARG A 70 -6.41 10.49 -4.63
N GLY A 71 -6.61 9.17 -4.70
CA GLY A 71 -7.57 8.45 -3.87
C GLY A 71 -7.24 8.54 -2.38
N ALA A 72 -5.96 8.49 -2.03
CA ALA A 72 -5.47 8.48 -0.66
C ALA A 72 -5.41 9.87 -0.01
N SER A 73 -4.83 10.87 -0.68
CA SER A 73 -4.64 12.21 -0.13
C SER A 73 -5.76 13.18 -0.48
N GLY A 74 -6.51 12.91 -1.55
CA GLY A 74 -7.44 13.87 -2.15
C GLY A 74 -6.76 14.94 -3.02
N ASP A 75 -5.43 14.94 -3.08
CA ASP A 75 -4.64 15.93 -3.83
C ASP A 75 -4.24 15.41 -5.21
N GLU A 76 -4.18 16.31 -6.19
CA GLU A 76 -3.59 16.01 -7.49
C GLU A 76 -2.07 16.20 -7.43
N ALA A 77 -1.31 15.11 -7.62
CA ALA A 77 0.13 15.15 -7.76
C ALA A 77 0.52 15.22 -9.24
N THR A 78 1.52 16.05 -9.57
CA THR A 78 2.05 16.08 -10.94
C THR A 78 2.92 14.84 -11.19
N HIS A 79 3.15 14.48 -12.46
CA HIS A 79 4.07 13.39 -12.78
C HIS A 79 5.50 13.63 -12.28
N ASP A 80 5.93 14.89 -12.14
CA ASP A 80 7.26 15.21 -11.63
C ASP A 80 7.32 14.98 -10.10
N ASP A 81 6.25 15.31 -9.37
CA ASP A 81 6.14 15.00 -7.94
C ASP A 81 6.11 13.48 -7.69
N LEU A 82 5.37 12.75 -8.53
CA LEU A 82 5.30 11.29 -8.47
C LEU A 82 6.65 10.65 -8.76
N ARG A 83 7.39 11.16 -9.75
CA ARG A 83 8.77 10.71 -10.01
C ARG A 83 9.70 11.03 -8.85
N ALA A 84 9.63 12.22 -8.27
CA ALA A 84 10.45 12.57 -7.11
C ALA A 84 10.17 11.62 -5.93
N ALA A 85 8.90 11.34 -5.64
CA ALA A 85 8.51 10.37 -4.61
C ALA A 85 9.00 8.94 -4.92
N ALA A 86 8.94 8.52 -6.20
CA ALA A 86 9.46 7.22 -6.64
C ALA A 86 11.00 7.14 -6.53
N MET A 87 11.71 8.24 -6.78
CA MET A 87 13.16 8.30 -6.61
C MET A 87 13.56 8.24 -5.14
N GLU A 88 12.80 8.86 -4.23
CA GLU A 88 13.01 8.70 -2.78
C GLU A 88 12.83 7.24 -2.34
N THR A 89 11.90 6.50 -2.94
CA THR A 89 11.76 5.06 -2.69
C THR A 89 12.85 4.22 -3.33
N MET A 90 13.44 4.69 -4.44
CA MET A 90 14.56 4.03 -5.09
C MET A 90 15.81 3.99 -4.20
N GLU A 91 16.05 5.02 -3.38
CA GLU A 91 17.12 4.98 -2.37
C GLU A 91 16.90 3.83 -1.37
N MET A 92 15.65 3.57 -0.98
CA MET A 92 15.30 2.45 -0.12
C MET A 92 15.44 1.10 -0.84
N ALA A 93 15.08 1.01 -2.13
CA ALA A 93 15.27 -0.21 -2.93
C ALA A 93 16.76 -0.58 -3.05
N ASN A 94 17.63 0.43 -3.17
CA ASN A 94 19.08 0.26 -3.25
C ASN A 94 19.77 -0.05 -1.91
N ASP A 95 19.04 -0.01 -0.80
CA ASP A 95 19.51 -0.40 0.54
C ASP A 95 18.82 -1.70 0.98
N PRO A 96 19.49 -2.86 0.88
CA PRO A 96 18.89 -4.16 1.22
C PRO A 96 18.35 -4.25 2.64
N ASP A 97 18.99 -3.58 3.61
CA ASP A 97 18.57 -3.61 5.01
C ASP A 97 17.30 -2.76 5.19
N ALA A 98 17.24 -1.58 4.55
CA ALA A 98 16.07 -0.72 4.57
C ALA A 98 14.88 -1.36 3.84
N LEU A 99 15.11 -1.97 2.68
CA LEU A 99 14.09 -2.71 1.93
C LEU A 99 13.56 -3.88 2.77
N HIS A 100 14.44 -4.72 3.33
CA HIS A 100 14.02 -5.85 4.14
C HIS A 100 13.23 -5.40 5.38
N ALA A 101 13.65 -4.33 6.03
CA ALA A 101 12.94 -3.75 7.17
C ALA A 101 11.53 -3.27 6.77
N PHE A 102 11.38 -2.60 5.62
CA PHE A 102 10.08 -2.16 5.13
C PHE A 102 9.16 -3.35 4.81
N LEU A 103 9.66 -4.34 4.07
CA LEU A 103 8.85 -5.48 3.62
C LEU A 103 8.36 -6.35 4.79
N GLY A 104 9.16 -6.48 5.85
CA GLY A 104 8.83 -7.20 7.09
C GLY A 104 8.14 -6.36 8.16
N GLN A 105 7.77 -5.11 7.87
CA GLN A 105 7.09 -4.24 8.82
C GLN A 105 5.59 -4.17 8.54
N THR A 106 4.81 -4.40 9.60
CA THR A 106 3.39 -4.03 9.63
C THR A 106 3.28 -2.52 9.84
N PRO A 107 2.66 -1.76 8.91
CA PRO A 107 2.47 -0.32 9.08
C PRO A 107 1.66 0.02 10.33
N ASP A 108 1.95 1.16 10.96
CA ASP A 108 1.32 1.52 12.24
C ASP A 108 -0.18 1.78 12.08
N TYR A 109 -0.62 2.40 10.97
CA TYR A 109 -2.05 2.53 10.70
C TYR A 109 -2.75 1.17 10.65
N LEU A 110 -2.13 0.15 10.05
CA LEU A 110 -2.71 -1.19 9.94
C LEU A 110 -2.76 -1.87 11.32
N ARG A 111 -1.76 -1.65 12.18
CA ARG A 111 -1.79 -2.12 13.58
C ARG A 111 -2.97 -1.52 14.36
N ALA A 112 -3.27 -0.24 14.14
CA ALA A 112 -4.44 0.40 14.75
C ALA A 112 -5.75 -0.23 14.27
N ILE A 113 -5.88 -0.49 12.97
CA ILE A 113 -7.06 -1.17 12.39
C ILE A 113 -7.18 -2.59 12.95
N LEU A 114 -6.07 -3.33 13.05
CA LEU A 114 -6.04 -4.66 13.64
C LEU A 114 -6.48 -4.68 15.11
N ALA A 115 -6.05 -3.69 15.90
CA ALA A 115 -6.47 -3.53 17.28
C ALA A 115 -7.99 -3.28 17.38
N MET A 116 -8.51 -2.41 16.51
CA MET A 116 -9.94 -2.14 16.40
C MET A 116 -10.73 -3.41 16.01
N ASP A 117 -10.28 -4.12 14.97
CA ASP A 117 -10.94 -5.33 14.48
C ASP A 117 -11.05 -6.41 15.55
N ARG A 118 -9.99 -6.60 16.34
CA ARG A 118 -9.98 -7.56 17.45
C ARG A 118 -10.95 -7.22 18.56
N GLU A 119 -11.03 -5.95 18.95
CA GLU A 119 -11.91 -5.53 20.04
C GLU A 119 -13.38 -5.53 19.60
N ARG A 120 -13.64 -5.17 18.34
CA ARG A 120 -15.01 -4.95 17.83
C ARG A 120 -15.57 -6.09 16.99
N GLY A 121 -14.75 -7.06 16.61
CA GLY A 121 -15.14 -8.15 15.72
C GLY A 121 -15.39 -7.71 14.28
N THR A 122 -14.73 -6.65 13.82
CA THR A 122 -14.78 -6.19 12.42
C THR A 122 -13.67 -6.85 11.58
N ARG A 123 -13.66 -6.60 10.26
CA ARG A 123 -12.70 -7.20 9.31
C ARG A 123 -12.07 -6.15 8.38
N ASN A 124 -11.89 -4.92 8.87
CA ASN A 124 -11.39 -3.80 8.06
C ASN A 124 -9.93 -4.04 7.61
N ALA A 125 -9.09 -4.64 8.45
CA ALA A 125 -7.70 -4.95 8.13
C ALA A 125 -7.58 -5.91 6.94
N GLY A 126 -8.47 -6.91 6.86
CA GLY A 126 -8.54 -7.83 5.72
C GLY A 126 -8.90 -7.12 4.42
N GLN A 127 -9.84 -6.18 4.47
CA GLN A 127 -10.21 -5.36 3.31
C GLN A 127 -9.06 -4.44 2.88
N VAL A 128 -8.34 -3.85 3.84
CA VAL A 128 -7.16 -3.02 3.58
C VAL A 128 -6.05 -3.82 2.89
N VAL A 129 -5.70 -5.00 3.41
CA VAL A 129 -4.68 -5.86 2.80
C VAL A 129 -5.12 -6.31 1.40
N THR A 130 -6.41 -6.59 1.20
CA THR A 130 -6.95 -6.90 -0.13
C THR A 130 -6.83 -5.70 -1.09
N ALA A 131 -7.13 -4.48 -0.62
CA ALA A 131 -6.99 -3.26 -1.42
C ALA A 131 -5.53 -2.97 -1.77
N LEU A 132 -4.59 -3.15 -0.83
CA LEU A 132 -3.15 -3.05 -1.10
C LEU A 132 -2.71 -4.08 -2.15
N GLY A 133 -3.22 -5.30 -2.06
CA GLY A 133 -2.98 -6.33 -3.07
C GLY A 133 -3.48 -5.93 -4.46
N GLY A 134 -4.69 -5.38 -4.55
CA GLY A 134 -5.24 -4.89 -5.80
C GLY A 134 -4.47 -3.72 -6.40
N LEU A 135 -4.02 -2.78 -5.57
CA LEU A 135 -3.15 -1.68 -5.99
C LEU A 135 -1.80 -2.18 -6.51
N GLY A 136 -1.17 -3.12 -5.81
CA GLY A 136 0.09 -3.71 -6.26
C GLY A 136 -0.05 -4.45 -7.59
N VAL A 137 -1.11 -5.24 -7.77
CA VAL A 137 -1.40 -5.90 -9.06
C VAL A 137 -1.66 -4.88 -10.17
N ALA A 138 -2.41 -3.81 -9.89
CA ALA A 138 -2.66 -2.74 -10.87
C ALA A 138 -1.36 -2.06 -11.32
N MET A 139 -0.38 -1.90 -10.41
CA MET A 139 0.95 -1.41 -10.76
C MET A 139 1.71 -2.41 -11.63
N LEU A 140 1.87 -3.66 -11.16
CA LEU A 140 2.63 -4.72 -11.85
C LEU A 140 2.10 -5.06 -13.25
N THR A 141 0.85 -4.73 -13.55
CA THR A 141 0.23 -5.02 -14.85
C THR A 141 0.08 -3.80 -15.75
N ALA A 142 0.44 -2.60 -15.27
CA ALA A 142 0.19 -1.35 -15.98
C ALA A 142 1.05 -1.19 -17.24
N ASP A 143 2.28 -1.68 -17.24
CA ASP A 143 3.21 -1.59 -18.37
C ASP A 143 3.18 -2.85 -19.26
N GLY A 144 2.55 -3.93 -18.78
CA GLY A 144 2.40 -5.21 -19.47
C GLY A 144 3.66 -6.08 -19.47
N ARG A 145 4.65 -5.78 -18.63
CA ARG A 145 5.86 -6.59 -18.44
C ARG A 145 5.83 -7.25 -17.06
N GLU A 146 6.47 -8.41 -16.96
CA GLU A 146 6.71 -9.05 -15.67
C GLU A 146 8.17 -8.76 -15.28
N ALA A 147 8.38 -7.95 -14.25
CA ALA A 147 9.68 -7.76 -13.62
C ALA A 147 9.79 -8.66 -12.37
N GLU A 148 10.78 -9.55 -12.34
CA GLU A 148 10.98 -10.50 -11.22
C GLU A 148 11.20 -9.79 -9.88
N GLU A 149 11.82 -8.59 -9.91
CA GLU A 149 12.11 -7.81 -8.72
C GLU A 149 10.85 -7.20 -8.09
N GLU A 150 9.97 -6.61 -8.91
CA GLU A 150 8.71 -6.05 -8.45
C GLU A 150 7.77 -7.13 -7.91
N ASP A 151 7.70 -8.29 -8.58
CA ASP A 151 6.90 -9.43 -8.11
C ASP A 151 7.43 -9.95 -6.75
N SER A 152 8.75 -9.98 -6.57
CA SER A 152 9.38 -10.36 -5.30
C SER A 152 9.05 -9.37 -4.18
N ILE A 153 9.16 -8.06 -4.45
CA ILE A 153 8.80 -6.99 -3.50
C ILE A 153 7.32 -7.11 -3.11
N PHE A 154 6.44 -7.18 -4.10
CA PHE A 154 5.00 -7.32 -3.92
C PHE A 154 4.67 -8.56 -3.10
N THR A 155 5.13 -9.73 -3.54
CA THR A 155 4.82 -11.01 -2.91
C THR A 155 5.36 -11.07 -1.48
N THR A 156 6.57 -10.58 -1.23
CA THR A 156 7.17 -10.56 0.10
C THR A 156 6.35 -9.70 1.06
N HIS A 157 6.03 -8.47 0.66
CA HIS A 157 5.26 -7.57 1.53
C HIS A 157 3.84 -8.09 1.78
N MET A 158 3.14 -8.54 0.73
CA MET A 158 1.78 -9.04 0.86
C MET A 158 1.70 -10.31 1.71
N ASN A 159 2.70 -11.20 1.63
CA ASN A 159 2.76 -12.39 2.49
C ASN A 159 3.01 -12.01 3.95
N HIS A 160 3.85 -11.02 4.22
CA HIS A 160 4.04 -10.48 5.58
C HIS A 160 2.70 -9.96 6.13
N LEU A 161 2.04 -9.07 5.40
CA LEU A 161 0.78 -8.47 5.86
C LEU A 161 -0.34 -9.50 6.06
N ARG A 162 -0.46 -10.49 5.17
CA ARG A 162 -1.42 -11.61 5.33
C ARG A 162 -1.09 -12.48 6.54
N GLY A 163 0.19 -12.78 6.77
CA GLY A 163 0.63 -13.51 7.96
C GLY A 163 0.25 -12.79 9.25
N GLU A 164 0.34 -11.46 9.28
CA GLU A 164 -0.08 -10.65 10.43
C GLU A 164 -1.58 -10.73 10.68
N LEU A 165 -2.40 -10.74 9.62
CA LEU A 165 -3.85 -10.96 9.74
C LEU A 165 -4.15 -12.33 10.38
N ASP A 166 -3.45 -13.38 9.94
CA ASP A 166 -3.64 -14.76 10.43
C ASP A 166 -3.25 -14.88 11.91
N VAL A 167 -2.09 -14.35 12.30
CA VAL A 167 -1.63 -14.31 13.71
C VAL A 167 -2.64 -13.56 14.58
N HIS A 168 -3.38 -12.62 13.99
CA HIS A 168 -4.33 -11.77 14.70
C HIS A 168 -5.78 -12.26 14.63
N GLY A 169 -6.04 -13.36 13.91
CA GLY A 169 -7.36 -13.98 13.78
C GLY A 169 -8.34 -13.19 12.90
N VAL A 170 -7.82 -12.33 12.02
CA VAL A 170 -8.59 -11.43 11.13
C VAL A 170 -8.37 -11.86 9.68
N ALA A 171 -8.63 -13.13 9.34
CA ALA A 171 -8.40 -13.62 7.99
C ALA A 171 -9.29 -12.90 6.95
N ALA A 172 -8.70 -12.58 5.80
CA ALA A 172 -9.42 -12.15 4.60
C ALA A 172 -10.06 -13.39 3.94
N GLU A 173 -11.38 -13.39 3.76
CA GLU A 173 -12.12 -14.39 2.97
C GLU A 173 -12.17 -13.99 1.50
#